data_AF-A0A842MVM7-F1
#
_entry.id   AF-A0A842MVM7-F1
#
_cell.length_a   1.000
_cell.length_b   1.000
_cell.length_c   1.000
_cell.angle_alpha   90.00
_cell.angle_beta   90.00
_cell.angle_gamma   90.00
#
_symmetry.space_group_name_H-M   'P 1'
#
loop_
_entity.id
_entity.type
_entity.pdbx_description
1 polymer ?
#
loop_
_entity_poly.entity_id
_entity_poly.type
_entity_poly.pdbx_seq_one_letter_code
_entity_poly.pdbx_strand_id
1 'polypeptide(L)'
;TDEPSQHSRRTEQDNRWLAKQNCIPVLEPSSPQEAKDFTRYAFELSERVKLPVMIRTVTRLSHMRSDVDLGPIYRLERKPEFDWEGFSYRVAGFEKLFRRHGERHEKLDRVKEEFEGADFNHLKLDGSEKVGIIGVGFAFTYVLDAIRKLGVESEVAYLKLATPHPLPTEKIARMLEGVETLLVVEEVDPFVEMHVKSLAKEIAASATILGRETGHLPREGELSPSILDSALGGLLGISVDRIDRSDMEEKVGELLFDRMLTLCPGCPHRASIHALKKAVRKVKGDLMSIVVNGDIGCYGLAHAPPMSFEDTYFCMGASIGGLPGYGESRSRHHRLDR
;
A
#
# COMPACT_ATOMS: atom_id res chain seq x y z
N THR A 1 -3.13 0.38 -5.61
CA THR A 1 -2.14 1.47 -5.60
C THR A 1 -1.96 1.89 -4.17
N ASP A 2 -0.85 1.50 -3.56
CA ASP A 2 -0.55 1.73 -2.14
C ASP A 2 -0.11 3.18 -1.86
N GLU A 3 -0.89 4.13 -2.36
CA GLU A 3 -0.58 5.56 -2.31
C GLU A 3 -1.65 6.27 -1.48
N PRO A 4 -1.39 6.49 -0.19
CA PRO A 4 -2.28 7.29 0.64
C PRO A 4 -2.24 8.76 0.18
N SER A 5 -3.37 9.47 0.28
CA SER A 5 -3.59 10.84 -0.20
C SER A 5 -3.43 11.07 -1.71
N GLN A 6 -3.27 10.02 -2.52
CA GLN A 6 -3.37 10.13 -3.98
C GLN A 6 -2.39 11.15 -4.62
N HIS A 7 -1.17 11.25 -4.08
CA HIS A 7 -0.19 12.26 -4.53
C HIS A 7 0.14 12.18 -6.04
N SER A 8 0.11 10.98 -6.62
CA SER A 8 0.43 10.74 -8.03
C SER A 8 -0.58 9.85 -8.78
N ARG A 9 -1.37 9.03 -8.07
CA ARG A 9 -2.38 8.10 -8.61
C ARG A 9 -3.73 8.34 -7.96
N ARG A 10 -4.78 7.83 -8.59
CA ARG A 10 -6.17 8.20 -8.28
C ARG A 10 -6.89 7.36 -7.24
N THR A 11 -6.31 6.26 -6.77
CA THR A 11 -6.99 5.37 -5.84
C THR A 11 -6.09 5.04 -4.67
N GLU A 12 -6.64 5.13 -3.47
CA GLU A 12 -6.05 4.57 -2.26
C GLU A 12 -6.51 3.12 -2.22
N GLN A 13 -5.66 2.21 -2.69
CA GLN A 13 -5.98 0.79 -2.84
C GLN A 13 -4.91 -0.04 -2.18
N ASP A 14 -5.29 -0.86 -1.20
CA ASP A 14 -4.35 -1.64 -0.44
C ASP A 14 -4.08 -3.01 -1.07
N ASN A 15 -2.84 -3.18 -1.54
CA ASN A 15 -2.42 -4.43 -2.18
C ASN A 15 -2.22 -5.59 -1.18
N ARG A 16 -2.24 -5.35 0.14
CA ARG A 16 -2.22 -6.43 1.15
C ARG A 16 -3.45 -7.32 1.03
N TRP A 17 -4.60 -6.79 0.63
CA TRP A 17 -5.80 -7.60 0.36
C TRP A 17 -5.60 -8.54 -0.83
N LEU A 18 -4.99 -8.04 -1.90
CA LEU A 18 -4.64 -8.86 -3.06
C LEU A 18 -3.61 -9.93 -2.67
N ALA A 19 -2.62 -9.57 -1.87
CA ALA A 19 -1.63 -10.50 -1.38
C ALA A 19 -2.27 -11.61 -0.54
N LYS A 20 -3.17 -11.25 0.39
CA LYS A 20 -3.93 -12.20 1.20
C LYS A 20 -4.80 -13.13 0.35
N GLN A 21 -5.55 -12.59 -0.61
CA GLN A 21 -6.38 -13.38 -1.51
C GLN A 21 -5.56 -14.40 -2.33
N ASN A 22 -4.32 -14.07 -2.65
CA ASN A 22 -3.44 -14.92 -3.46
C ASN A 22 -2.44 -15.76 -2.64
N CYS A 23 -2.43 -15.63 -1.31
CA CYS A 23 -1.45 -16.23 -0.39
C CYS A 23 0.00 -15.85 -0.73
N ILE A 24 0.24 -14.56 -0.92
CA ILE A 24 1.55 -14.00 -1.31
C ILE A 24 2.15 -13.31 -0.09
N PRO A 25 3.33 -13.73 0.40
CA PRO A 25 4.05 -13.01 1.45
C PRO A 25 4.27 -11.53 1.12
N VAL A 26 4.16 -10.66 2.12
CA VAL A 26 4.32 -9.21 2.01
C VAL A 26 5.40 -8.73 2.95
N LEU A 27 6.32 -7.93 2.41
CA LEU A 27 7.35 -7.20 3.12
C LEU A 27 7.09 -5.70 2.95
N GLU A 28 7.14 -4.96 4.05
CA GLU A 28 6.98 -3.51 4.10
C GLU A 28 8.21 -2.85 4.74
N PRO A 29 9.14 -2.32 3.93
CA PRO A 29 10.29 -1.60 4.44
C PRO A 29 9.86 -0.27 5.06
N SER A 30 10.63 0.21 6.04
CA SER A 30 10.42 1.53 6.66
C SER A 30 11.47 2.58 6.28
N SER A 31 12.48 2.22 5.48
CA SER A 31 13.55 3.11 5.05
C SER A 31 14.13 2.70 3.69
N PRO A 32 14.84 3.58 2.96
CA PRO A 32 15.51 3.20 1.72
C PRO A 32 16.53 2.08 1.91
N GLN A 33 17.20 2.05 3.06
CA GLN A 33 18.11 0.98 3.46
C GLN A 33 17.38 -0.37 3.55
N GLU A 34 16.22 -0.41 4.21
CA GLU A 34 15.41 -1.63 4.29
C GLU A 34 14.80 -2.01 2.95
N ALA A 35 14.39 -1.04 2.13
CA ALA A 35 13.89 -1.34 0.79
C ALA A 35 14.95 -2.08 -0.05
N LYS A 36 16.22 -1.66 0.06
CA LYS A 36 17.36 -2.35 -0.56
C LYS A 36 17.53 -3.76 0.01
N ASP A 37 17.55 -3.91 1.34
CA ASP A 37 17.79 -5.19 2.00
C ASP A 37 16.64 -6.19 1.80
N PHE A 38 15.40 -5.73 1.92
CA PHE A 38 14.19 -6.52 1.71
C PHE A 38 14.05 -6.95 0.25
N THR A 39 14.55 -6.16 -0.70
CA THR A 39 14.59 -6.59 -2.11
C THR A 39 15.41 -7.85 -2.28
N ARG A 40 16.61 -7.89 -1.69
CA ARG A 40 17.43 -9.09 -1.71
C ARG A 40 16.77 -10.24 -0.95
N TYR A 41 16.30 -9.99 0.26
CA TYR A 41 15.64 -11.01 1.08
C TYR A 41 14.39 -11.59 0.41
N ALA A 42 13.60 -10.78 -0.31
CA ALA A 42 12.42 -11.23 -1.04
C ALA A 42 12.76 -12.25 -2.14
N PHE A 43 13.86 -12.05 -2.87
CA PHE A 43 14.33 -13.04 -3.85
C PHE A 43 14.76 -14.32 -3.16
N GLU A 44 15.55 -14.23 -2.08
CA GLU A 44 16.01 -15.40 -1.31
C GLU A 44 14.82 -16.19 -0.72
N LEU A 45 13.86 -15.48 -0.11
CA LEU A 45 12.63 -16.06 0.41
C LEU A 45 11.81 -16.74 -0.70
N SER A 46 11.58 -16.02 -1.80
CA SER A 46 10.83 -16.54 -2.96
C SER A 46 11.44 -17.84 -3.50
N GLU A 47 12.77 -17.91 -3.55
CA GLU A 47 13.49 -19.09 -3.99
C GLU A 47 13.40 -20.26 -3.01
N ARG A 48 13.39 -19.99 -1.69
CA ARG A 48 13.18 -21.02 -0.66
C ARG A 48 11.75 -21.57 -0.70
N VAL A 49 10.75 -20.70 -0.67
CA VAL A 49 9.34 -21.13 -0.50
C VAL A 49 8.61 -21.38 -1.81
N LYS A 50 9.21 -21.00 -2.95
CA LYS A 50 8.62 -21.13 -4.30
C LYS A 50 7.26 -20.44 -4.40
N LEU A 51 7.16 -19.24 -3.84
CA LEU A 51 6.04 -18.30 -3.95
C LEU A 51 6.56 -16.94 -4.41
N PRO A 52 5.78 -16.15 -5.16
CA PRO A 52 6.10 -14.74 -5.34
C PRO A 52 6.07 -14.04 -3.97
N VAL A 53 6.91 -13.03 -3.79
CA VAL A 53 6.94 -12.18 -2.58
C VAL A 53 6.66 -10.75 -3.02
N MET A 54 5.74 -10.08 -2.34
CA MET A 54 5.39 -8.69 -2.56
C MET A 54 6.23 -7.80 -1.65
N ILE A 55 6.93 -6.84 -2.23
CA ILE A 55 7.49 -5.71 -1.48
C ILE A 55 6.53 -4.55 -1.68
N ARG A 56 5.83 -4.17 -0.61
CA ARG A 56 4.88 -3.06 -0.63
C ARG A 56 5.57 -1.81 -0.08
N THR A 57 5.43 -0.72 -0.81
CA THR A 57 5.96 0.60 -0.44
C THR A 57 4.84 1.62 -0.53
N VAL A 58 4.88 2.64 0.33
CA VAL A 58 4.02 3.82 0.23
C VAL A 58 4.75 4.98 -0.43
N THR A 59 4.03 6.03 -0.80
CA THR A 59 4.56 7.20 -1.51
C THR A 59 5.75 7.83 -0.78
N ARG A 60 5.68 8.00 0.54
CA ARG A 60 6.78 8.60 1.32
C ARG A 60 8.08 7.85 1.17
N LEU A 61 8.05 6.54 1.32
CA LEU A 61 9.24 5.71 1.12
C LEU A 61 9.70 5.75 -0.34
N SER A 62 8.78 5.66 -1.29
CA SER A 62 9.08 5.64 -2.72
C SER A 62 9.76 6.93 -3.23
N HIS A 63 9.47 8.06 -2.59
CA HIS A 63 10.05 9.37 -2.91
C HIS A 63 11.17 9.80 -1.94
N MET A 64 11.50 8.99 -0.94
CA MET A 64 12.58 9.24 0.00
C MET A 64 13.94 8.97 -0.64
N ARG A 65 14.96 9.68 -0.16
CA ARG A 65 16.36 9.44 -0.50
C ARG A 65 17.18 9.41 0.78
N SER A 66 18.09 8.47 0.88
CA SER A 66 19.12 8.41 1.91
C SER A 66 20.34 7.71 1.33
N ASP A 67 21.50 7.94 1.95
CA ASP A 67 22.63 7.04 1.76
C ASP A 67 22.25 5.64 2.27
N VAL A 68 22.85 4.62 1.67
CA VAL A 68 22.64 3.21 2.01
C VAL A 68 23.99 2.49 2.06
N ASP A 69 24.12 1.57 3.00
CA ASP A 69 25.29 0.72 3.12
C ASP A 69 25.25 -0.33 2.01
N LEU A 70 26.22 -0.30 1.11
CA LEU A 70 26.29 -1.32 0.06
C LEU A 70 26.82 -2.64 0.62
N GLY A 71 26.16 -3.73 0.26
CA GLY A 71 26.65 -5.08 0.53
C GLY A 71 27.49 -5.63 -0.62
N PRO A 72 28.12 -6.79 -0.43
CA PRO A 72 28.79 -7.50 -1.52
C PRO A 72 27.79 -7.84 -2.64
N ILE A 73 28.24 -7.69 -3.90
CA ILE A 73 27.47 -8.11 -5.07
C ILE A 73 27.79 -9.58 -5.34
N TYR A 74 26.78 -10.43 -5.18
CA TYR A 74 26.90 -11.85 -5.50
C TYR A 74 26.55 -12.09 -6.97
N ARG A 75 27.49 -12.66 -7.73
CA ARG A 75 27.19 -13.22 -9.04
C ARG A 75 26.78 -14.67 -8.89
N LEU A 76 25.54 -14.97 -9.28
CA LEU A 76 25.05 -16.33 -9.29
C LEU A 76 25.46 -16.97 -10.62
N GLU A 77 26.34 -17.96 -10.60
CA GLU A 77 26.76 -18.72 -11.79
C GLU A 77 25.73 -19.78 -12.25
N ARG A 78 24.48 -19.63 -11.80
CA ARG A 78 23.39 -20.55 -12.15
C ARG A 78 22.90 -20.29 -13.56
N LYS A 79 22.64 -21.37 -14.30
CA LYS A 79 21.95 -21.29 -15.60
C LYS A 79 20.45 -21.09 -15.36
N PRO A 80 19.80 -20.12 -16.03
CA PRO A 80 18.35 -20.02 -15.96
C PRO A 80 17.72 -21.26 -16.61
N GLU A 81 16.90 -21.97 -15.85
CA GLU A 81 16.23 -23.18 -16.29
C GLU A 81 14.73 -23.08 -15.99
N PHE A 82 13.92 -23.67 -16.87
CA PHE A 82 12.49 -23.79 -16.68
C PHE A 82 12.14 -25.29 -16.61
N ASP A 83 11.48 -25.68 -15.53
CA ASP A 83 11.01 -27.04 -15.30
C ASP A 83 9.77 -27.33 -16.17
N TRP A 84 10.00 -27.67 -17.45
CA TRP A 84 8.92 -27.94 -18.41
C TRP A 84 8.10 -29.18 -18.03
N GLU A 85 8.74 -30.21 -17.48
CA GLU A 85 8.07 -31.45 -17.08
C GLU A 85 7.19 -31.22 -15.84
N GLY A 86 7.72 -30.54 -14.81
CA GLY A 86 6.96 -30.17 -13.64
C GLY A 86 5.92 -29.07 -13.92
N PHE A 87 6.09 -28.25 -14.96
CA PHE A 87 5.06 -27.30 -15.40
C PHE A 87 3.81 -28.02 -15.91
N SER A 88 3.95 -29.12 -16.66
CA SER A 88 2.80 -29.92 -17.13
C SER A 88 1.95 -30.48 -15.98
N TYR A 89 2.60 -30.89 -14.87
CA TYR A 89 1.90 -31.29 -13.64
C TYR A 89 1.11 -30.14 -12.98
N ARG A 90 1.42 -28.89 -13.32
CA ARG A 90 0.91 -27.67 -12.67
C ARG A 90 -0.19 -26.92 -13.45
N VAL A 91 -0.64 -27.41 -14.59
CA VAL A 91 -1.55 -26.63 -15.46
C VAL A 91 -3.00 -27.14 -15.48
N ALA A 92 -3.25 -28.45 -15.34
CA ALA A 92 -4.61 -29.00 -15.41
C ALA A 92 -4.84 -30.26 -14.55
N GLY A 93 -6.04 -30.37 -13.97
CA GLY A 93 -6.54 -31.55 -13.23
C GLY A 93 -7.04 -31.21 -11.82
N PHE A 94 -8.33 -31.44 -11.55
CA PHE A 94 -8.99 -31.03 -10.30
C PHE A 94 -8.33 -31.57 -9.03
N GLU A 95 -7.93 -32.84 -9.00
CA GLU A 95 -7.25 -33.44 -7.83
C GLU A 95 -5.90 -32.77 -7.55
N LYS A 96 -5.12 -32.50 -8.60
CA LYS A 96 -3.81 -31.83 -8.49
C LYS A 96 -3.97 -30.40 -7.99
N LEU A 97 -5.02 -29.70 -8.44
CA LEU A 97 -5.31 -28.34 -7.98
C LEU A 97 -5.65 -28.29 -6.48
N PHE A 98 -6.42 -29.27 -5.97
CA PHE A 98 -6.72 -29.38 -4.54
C PHE A 98 -5.45 -29.58 -3.70
N ARG A 99 -4.60 -30.54 -4.08
CA ARG A 99 -3.32 -30.78 -3.37
C ARG A 99 -2.41 -29.54 -3.36
N ARG A 100 -2.36 -28.81 -4.47
CA ARG A 100 -1.55 -27.58 -4.60
C ARG A 100 -2.09 -26.41 -3.80
N HIS A 101 -3.38 -26.40 -3.49
CA HIS A 101 -3.94 -25.46 -2.54
C HIS A 101 -3.38 -25.73 -1.13
N GLY A 102 -3.36 -27.01 -0.72
CA GLY A 102 -2.69 -27.45 0.52
C GLY A 102 -1.21 -27.08 0.55
N GLU A 103 -0.44 -27.41 -0.48
CA GLU A 103 0.98 -27.03 -0.60
C GLU A 103 1.21 -25.51 -0.47
N ARG A 104 0.27 -24.70 -0.96
CA ARG A 104 0.36 -23.23 -0.86
C ARG A 104 0.17 -22.77 0.58
N HIS A 105 -0.79 -23.37 1.32
CA HIS A 105 -0.97 -23.09 2.74
C HIS A 105 0.27 -23.49 3.54
N GLU A 106 0.80 -24.71 3.33
CA GLU A 106 2.03 -25.15 4.00
C GLU A 106 3.22 -24.23 3.72
N LYS A 107 3.35 -23.71 2.50
CA LYS A 107 4.36 -22.71 2.16
C LYS A 107 4.15 -21.41 2.92
N LEU A 108 2.91 -20.93 3.01
CA LEU A 108 2.58 -19.71 3.74
C LEU A 108 2.80 -19.87 5.25
N ASP A 109 2.52 -21.05 5.81
CA ASP A 109 2.77 -21.37 7.22
C ASP A 109 4.28 -21.35 7.53
N ARG A 110 5.12 -21.93 6.66
CA ARG A 110 6.58 -21.82 6.79
C ARG A 110 7.07 -20.37 6.72
N VAL A 111 6.46 -19.55 5.85
CA VAL A 111 6.78 -18.11 5.80
C VAL A 111 6.40 -17.42 7.11
N LYS A 112 5.24 -17.78 7.68
CA LYS A 112 4.80 -17.24 8.97
C LYS A 112 5.82 -17.55 10.06
N GLU A 113 6.27 -18.79 10.18
CA GLU A 113 7.31 -19.21 11.13
C GLU A 113 8.61 -18.40 10.93
N GLU A 114 9.04 -18.21 9.68
CA GLU A 114 10.23 -17.39 9.37
C GLU A 114 10.04 -15.92 9.79
N PHE A 115 8.84 -15.37 9.63
CA PHE A 115 8.50 -14.00 10.03
C PHE A 115 8.41 -13.82 11.55
N GLU A 116 8.04 -14.86 12.32
CA GLU A 116 8.12 -14.86 13.78
C GLU A 116 9.57 -14.75 14.27
N GLY A 117 10.52 -15.36 13.55
CA GLY A 117 11.94 -15.31 13.88
C GLY A 117 12.68 -14.07 13.35
N ALA A 118 12.08 -13.32 12.43
CA ALA A 118 12.78 -12.27 11.72
C ALA A 118 13.10 -11.04 12.58
N ASP A 119 14.34 -10.56 12.47
CA ASP A 119 14.88 -9.42 13.24
C ASP A 119 14.24 -8.09 12.84
N PHE A 120 13.76 -7.96 11.60
CA PHE A 120 13.10 -6.74 11.13
C PHE A 120 11.70 -6.53 11.74
N ASN A 121 11.13 -7.55 12.41
CA ASN A 121 9.95 -7.41 13.25
C ASN A 121 10.41 -7.19 14.69
N HIS A 122 10.56 -5.94 15.10
CA HIS A 122 11.19 -5.62 16.39
C HIS A 122 10.14 -5.26 17.45
N LEU A 123 10.09 -6.05 18.53
CA LEU A 123 9.22 -5.82 19.69
C LEU A 123 10.03 -5.23 20.85
N LYS A 124 9.60 -4.06 21.34
CA LYS A 124 9.98 -3.48 22.62
C LYS A 124 8.82 -3.64 23.59
N LEU A 125 9.06 -4.34 24.69
CA LEU A 125 8.09 -4.57 25.77
C LEU A 125 8.87 -4.88 27.05
N ASP A 126 8.79 -3.98 28.03
CA ASP A 126 9.47 -4.12 29.33
C ASP A 126 8.55 -4.72 30.41
N GLY A 127 7.24 -4.75 30.16
CA GLY A 127 6.21 -5.37 31.00
C GLY A 127 5.49 -4.42 31.95
N SER A 128 5.83 -3.13 31.93
CA SER A 128 5.17 -2.08 32.75
C SER A 128 4.23 -1.19 31.93
N GLU A 129 4.30 -1.28 30.61
CA GLU A 129 3.60 -0.40 29.69
C GLU A 129 2.13 -0.81 29.55
N LYS A 130 1.22 0.16 29.67
CA LYS A 130 -0.21 -0.08 29.50
C LYS A 130 -0.68 0.13 28.06
N VAL A 131 0.08 0.89 27.30
CA VAL A 131 -0.21 1.26 25.91
C VAL A 131 0.85 0.64 25.01
N GLY A 132 0.41 -0.14 24.04
CA GLY A 132 1.22 -0.70 22.97
C GLY A 132 0.94 -0.02 21.64
N ILE A 133 1.93 -0.01 20.75
CA ILE A 133 1.78 0.54 19.39
C ILE A 133 2.33 -0.45 18.37
N ILE A 134 1.54 -0.82 17.36
CA ILE A 134 2.05 -1.55 16.17
C ILE A 134 2.23 -0.56 15.04
N GLY A 135 3.47 -0.29 14.65
CA GLY A 135 3.78 0.50 13.45
C GLY A 135 4.08 -0.43 12.27
N VAL A 136 3.30 -0.32 11.20
CA VAL A 136 3.43 -1.18 10.01
C VAL A 136 4.26 -0.50 8.94
N GLY A 137 5.35 -1.15 8.51
CA GLY A 137 6.21 -0.64 7.46
C GLY A 137 6.71 0.78 7.73
N PHE A 138 6.51 1.68 6.75
CA PHE A 138 6.87 3.09 6.87
C PHE A 138 6.15 3.80 8.03
N ALA A 139 4.93 3.40 8.38
CA ALA A 139 4.18 4.07 9.45
C ALA A 139 4.87 3.94 10.83
N PHE A 140 5.77 2.96 10.99
CA PHE A 140 6.62 2.84 12.18
C PHE A 140 7.56 4.04 12.37
N THR A 141 7.99 4.72 11.31
CA THR A 141 8.85 5.92 11.47
C THR A 141 8.10 7.04 12.16
N TYR A 142 6.81 7.25 11.83
CA TYR A 142 5.97 8.22 12.51
C TYR A 142 5.74 7.88 13.97
N VAL A 143 5.56 6.58 14.27
CA VAL A 143 5.45 6.10 15.65
C VAL A 143 6.71 6.45 16.45
N LEU A 144 7.89 6.13 15.91
CA LEU A 144 9.15 6.38 16.59
C LEU A 144 9.42 7.87 16.80
N ASP A 145 9.08 8.71 15.82
CA ASP A 145 9.20 10.17 15.93
C ASP A 145 8.26 10.71 17.02
N ALA A 146 7.00 10.25 17.07
CA ALA A 146 6.03 10.66 18.09
C ALA A 146 6.45 10.23 19.51
N ILE A 147 6.92 8.98 19.68
CA ILE A 147 7.41 8.48 20.96
C ILE A 147 8.56 9.36 21.48
N ARG A 148 9.55 9.64 20.61
CA ARG A 148 10.71 10.47 20.96
C ARG A 148 10.36 11.91 21.27
N LYS A 149 9.44 12.49 20.48
CA LYS A 149 9.00 13.86 20.66
C LYS A 149 8.25 14.06 21.98
N LEU A 150 7.44 13.07 22.37
CA LEU A 150 6.70 13.10 23.63
C LEU A 150 7.53 12.65 24.84
N GLY A 151 8.68 12.00 24.62
CA GLY A 151 9.58 11.54 25.68
C GLY A 151 9.05 10.35 26.47
N VAL A 152 8.31 9.46 25.80
CA VAL A 152 7.55 8.35 26.41
C VAL A 152 8.13 6.97 26.10
N GLU A 153 9.40 6.89 25.73
CA GLU A 153 10.10 5.65 25.34
C GLU A 153 9.97 4.52 26.38
N SER A 154 9.98 4.86 27.66
CA SER A 154 9.84 3.92 28.78
C SER A 154 8.39 3.61 29.15
N GLU A 155 7.42 4.38 28.65
CA GLU A 155 6.01 4.28 29.05
C GLU A 155 5.16 3.47 28.07
N VAL A 156 5.62 3.34 26.82
CA VAL A 156 4.90 2.61 25.78
C VAL A 156 5.69 1.42 25.24
N ALA A 157 4.97 0.35 24.95
CA ALA A 157 5.48 -0.77 24.18
C ALA A 157 5.31 -0.47 22.69
N TYR A 158 6.20 -0.99 21.85
CA TYR A 158 6.01 -0.87 20.40
C TYR A 158 6.51 -2.09 19.64
N LEU A 159 5.83 -2.39 18.53
CA LEU A 159 6.22 -3.40 17.56
C LEU A 159 6.39 -2.73 16.20
N LYS A 160 7.62 -2.77 15.69
CA LYS A 160 7.85 -2.59 14.26
C LYS A 160 7.38 -3.84 13.54
N LEU A 161 6.37 -3.72 12.70
CA LEU A 161 5.85 -4.81 11.89
C LEU A 161 6.21 -4.58 10.41
N ALA A 162 7.25 -5.27 9.95
CA ALA A 162 7.66 -5.25 8.55
C ALA A 162 6.99 -6.34 7.71
N THR A 163 6.35 -7.33 8.33
CA THR A 163 5.66 -8.43 7.63
C THR A 163 4.18 -8.46 7.96
N PRO A 164 3.34 -7.67 7.27
CA PRO A 164 1.91 -7.64 7.54
C PRO A 164 1.18 -8.90 7.03
N HIS A 165 1.77 -9.70 6.13
CA HIS A 165 1.13 -10.94 5.67
C HIS A 165 2.16 -11.99 5.24
N PRO A 166 2.09 -13.25 5.74
CA PRO A 166 1.31 -13.66 6.91
C PRO A 166 1.75 -12.89 8.17
N LEU A 167 0.84 -12.74 9.13
CA LEU A 167 1.15 -12.02 10.38
C LEU A 167 1.96 -12.90 11.34
N PRO A 168 3.00 -12.35 12.00
CA PRO A 168 3.68 -12.99 13.11
C PRO A 168 2.79 -12.93 14.37
N THR A 169 1.85 -13.87 14.46
CA THR A 169 0.86 -13.96 15.53
C THR A 169 1.46 -14.12 16.93
N GLU A 170 2.62 -14.76 17.08
CA GLU A 170 3.24 -14.94 18.41
C GLU A 170 3.84 -13.63 18.93
N LYS A 171 4.50 -12.84 18.07
CA LYS A 171 4.94 -11.49 18.45
C LYS A 171 3.76 -10.59 18.80
N ILE A 172 2.67 -10.66 18.02
CA ILE A 172 1.46 -9.86 18.26
C ILE A 172 0.75 -10.32 19.54
N ALA A 173 0.68 -11.63 19.80
CA ALA A 173 0.11 -12.18 21.02
C ALA A 173 0.83 -11.66 22.27
N ARG A 174 2.18 -11.71 22.27
CA ARG A 174 3.00 -11.16 23.37
C ARG A 174 2.72 -9.67 23.62
N MET A 175 2.56 -8.89 22.55
CA MET A 175 2.16 -7.49 22.67
C MET A 175 0.77 -7.35 23.28
N LEU A 176 -0.22 -8.10 22.79
CA LEU A 176 -1.62 -8.07 23.27
C LEU A 176 -1.77 -8.46 24.74
N GLU A 177 -1.00 -9.45 25.20
CA GLU A 177 -1.00 -9.88 26.60
C GLU A 177 -0.32 -8.87 27.53
N GLY A 178 0.64 -8.10 27.00
CA GLY A 178 1.45 -7.15 27.75
C GLY A 178 0.81 -5.79 27.97
N VAL A 179 -0.26 -5.43 27.24
CA VAL A 179 -0.83 -4.07 27.25
C VAL A 179 -2.35 -4.07 27.41
N GLU A 180 -2.90 -2.99 27.98
CA GLU A 180 -4.35 -2.81 28.11
C GLU A 180 -4.96 -2.25 26.81
N THR A 181 -4.22 -1.35 26.14
CA THR A 181 -4.64 -0.67 24.92
C THR A 181 -3.56 -0.79 23.85
N LEU A 182 -3.96 -1.14 22.62
CA LEU A 182 -3.07 -1.28 21.48
C LEU A 182 -3.51 -0.35 20.34
N LEU A 183 -2.63 0.56 19.92
CA LEU A 183 -2.84 1.39 18.73
C LEU A 183 -2.15 0.76 17.52
N VAL A 184 -2.91 0.46 16.46
CA VAL A 184 -2.36 -0.01 15.18
C VAL A 184 -2.23 1.16 14.22
N VAL A 185 -1.01 1.40 13.77
CA VAL A 185 -0.61 2.50 12.90
C VAL A 185 -0.17 1.92 11.56
N GLU A 186 -1.00 2.10 10.54
CA GLU A 186 -0.78 1.59 9.19
C GLU A 186 -1.27 2.57 8.12
N GLU A 187 -0.82 2.40 6.88
CA GLU A 187 -1.20 3.25 5.74
C GLU A 187 -2.17 2.55 4.78
N VAL A 188 -3.08 3.34 4.21
CA VAL A 188 -4.20 2.93 3.33
C VAL A 188 -5.35 2.29 4.10
N ASP A 189 -5.42 0.96 4.22
CA ASP A 189 -6.54 0.28 4.88
C ASP A 189 -6.18 -0.21 6.31
N PRO A 190 -7.16 -0.42 7.20
CA PRO A 190 -6.98 -1.03 8.52
C PRO A 190 -6.72 -2.55 8.43
N PHE A 191 -5.82 -2.98 7.54
CA PHE A 191 -5.55 -4.39 7.28
C PHE A 191 -5.03 -5.09 8.54
N VAL A 192 -3.95 -4.60 9.15
CA VAL A 192 -3.36 -5.21 10.33
C VAL A 192 -4.29 -5.06 11.53
N GLU A 193 -4.93 -3.89 11.71
CA GLU A 193 -5.89 -3.64 12.77
C GLU A 193 -7.01 -4.70 12.79
N MET A 194 -7.62 -4.98 11.64
CA MET A 194 -8.69 -5.98 11.53
C MET A 194 -8.23 -7.38 11.94
N HIS A 195 -7.02 -7.79 11.54
CA HIS A 195 -6.50 -9.12 11.89
C HIS A 195 -6.05 -9.20 13.35
N VAL A 196 -5.46 -8.13 13.89
CA VAL A 196 -5.09 -8.04 15.30
C VAL A 196 -6.34 -8.08 16.18
N LYS A 197 -7.42 -7.40 15.79
CA LYS A 197 -8.72 -7.51 16.48
C LYS A 197 -9.26 -8.94 16.49
N SER A 198 -9.14 -9.65 15.36
CA SER A 198 -9.54 -11.06 15.28
C SER A 198 -8.73 -11.91 16.25
N LEU A 199 -7.40 -11.76 16.25
CA LEU A 199 -6.50 -12.51 17.14
C LEU A 199 -6.74 -12.17 18.62
N ALA A 200 -6.98 -10.89 18.93
CA ALA A 200 -7.25 -10.43 20.29
C ALA A 200 -8.50 -11.08 20.88
N LYS A 201 -9.51 -11.44 20.08
CA LYS A 201 -10.69 -12.17 20.60
C LYS A 201 -10.37 -13.55 21.15
N GLU A 202 -9.32 -14.19 20.66
CA GLU A 202 -8.90 -15.51 21.11
C GLU A 202 -7.93 -15.43 22.31
N ILE A 203 -7.06 -14.41 22.33
CA ILE A 203 -5.92 -14.35 23.27
C ILE A 203 -6.12 -13.33 24.39
N ALA A 204 -6.66 -12.15 24.07
CA ALA A 204 -6.74 -11.01 24.98
C ALA A 204 -8.06 -10.24 24.75
N ALA A 205 -9.19 -10.90 24.99
CA ALA A 205 -10.51 -10.38 24.60
C ALA A 205 -10.89 -9.03 25.24
N SER A 206 -10.23 -8.68 26.35
CA SER A 206 -10.37 -7.40 27.06
C SER A 206 -9.47 -6.28 26.54
N ALA A 207 -8.45 -6.60 25.71
CA ALA A 207 -7.57 -5.58 25.16
C ALA A 207 -8.32 -4.64 24.22
N THR A 208 -8.08 -3.34 24.37
CA THR A 208 -8.71 -2.32 23.54
C THR A 208 -7.84 -2.07 22.30
N ILE A 209 -8.36 -2.39 21.11
CA ILE A 209 -7.61 -2.22 19.85
C ILE A 209 -8.12 -0.99 19.11
N LEU A 210 -7.22 -0.04 18.88
CA LEU A 210 -7.46 1.27 18.28
C LEU A 210 -6.70 1.38 16.95
N GLY A 211 -7.13 2.29 16.08
CA GLY A 211 -6.54 2.47 14.75
C GLY A 211 -7.45 3.26 13.80
N ARG A 212 -7.33 3.00 12.50
CA ARG A 212 -8.13 3.65 11.46
C ARG A 212 -9.58 3.18 11.46
N GLU A 213 -9.84 1.89 11.69
CA GLU A 213 -11.20 1.35 11.67
C GLU A 213 -12.05 1.95 12.81
N THR A 214 -11.43 2.16 13.99
CA THR A 214 -12.05 2.79 15.16
C THR A 214 -12.10 4.33 15.13
N GLY A 215 -11.47 4.97 14.13
CA GLY A 215 -11.43 6.43 13.99
C GLY A 215 -10.44 7.16 14.89
N HIS A 216 -9.53 6.45 15.58
CA HIS A 216 -8.45 7.06 16.35
C HIS A 216 -7.32 7.58 15.44
N LEU A 217 -7.22 7.00 14.25
CA LEU A 217 -6.46 7.53 13.12
C LEU A 217 -7.43 7.77 11.95
N PRO A 218 -7.15 8.75 11.05
CA PRO A 218 -7.97 8.99 9.87
C PRO A 218 -8.07 7.73 9.01
N ARG A 219 -9.27 7.46 8.47
CA ARG A 219 -9.46 6.36 7.52
C ARG A 219 -8.86 6.71 6.17
N GLU A 220 -9.14 7.91 5.69
CA GLU A 220 -8.69 8.42 4.40
C GLU A 220 -7.36 9.17 4.54
N GLY A 221 -6.55 9.09 3.48
CA GLY A 221 -5.33 9.88 3.38
C GLY A 221 -4.14 9.33 4.16
N GLU A 222 -3.04 10.05 4.00
CA GLU A 222 -1.72 9.74 4.52
C GLU A 222 -1.56 10.18 5.98
N LEU A 223 -0.92 9.34 6.79
CA LEU A 223 -0.56 9.72 8.14
C LEU A 223 0.53 10.78 8.12
N SER A 224 0.50 11.65 9.13
CA SER A 224 1.49 12.69 9.32
C SER A 224 1.98 12.67 10.77
N PRO A 225 3.17 13.24 11.04
CA PRO A 225 3.65 13.38 12.41
C PRO A 225 2.62 14.07 13.33
N SER A 226 1.93 15.11 12.86
CA SER A 226 0.93 15.82 13.69
C SER A 226 -0.29 14.97 14.04
N ILE A 227 -0.72 14.07 13.14
CA ILE A 227 -1.78 13.11 13.42
C ILE A 227 -1.33 12.14 14.51
N LEU A 228 -0.11 11.60 14.40
CA LEU A 228 0.41 10.62 15.36
C LEU A 228 0.72 11.24 16.72
N ASP A 229 1.30 12.43 16.74
CA ASP A 229 1.53 13.18 17.97
C ASP A 229 0.21 13.39 18.72
N SER A 230 -0.84 13.83 18.02
CA SER A 230 -2.16 14.07 18.61
C SER A 230 -2.81 12.78 19.10
N ALA A 231 -2.73 11.70 18.32
CA ALA A 231 -3.31 10.41 18.68
C ALA A 231 -2.62 9.81 19.92
N LEU A 232 -1.28 9.78 19.93
CA LEU A 232 -0.51 9.23 21.03
C LEU A 232 -0.61 10.11 22.29
N GLY A 233 -0.53 11.44 22.14
CA GLY A 233 -0.72 12.38 23.24
C GLY A 233 -2.11 12.24 23.88
N GLY A 234 -3.15 12.11 23.07
CA GLY A 234 -4.52 11.85 23.55
C GLY A 234 -4.65 10.55 24.34
N LEU A 235 -3.99 9.48 23.90
CA LEU A 235 -3.99 8.19 24.61
C LEU A 235 -3.24 8.23 25.94
N LEU A 236 -2.18 9.02 26.03
CA LEU A 236 -1.34 9.15 27.23
C LEU A 236 -1.78 10.31 28.14
N GLY A 237 -2.76 11.11 27.74
CA GLY A 237 -3.18 12.31 28.48
C GLY A 237 -2.14 13.44 28.43
N ILE A 238 -1.25 13.44 27.44
CA ILE A 238 -0.22 14.46 27.24
C ILE A 238 -0.77 15.53 26.31
N SER A 239 -0.70 16.80 26.75
CA SER A 239 -1.09 17.93 25.91
C SER A 239 -0.09 18.09 24.76
N VAL A 240 -0.61 18.07 23.53
CA VAL A 240 0.18 18.28 22.32
C VAL A 240 -0.30 19.55 21.65
N ASP A 241 0.65 20.46 21.36
CA ASP A 241 0.37 21.67 20.60
C ASP A 241 -0.07 21.28 19.18
N ARG A 242 -1.36 21.41 18.91
CA ARG A 242 -1.89 21.20 17.56
C ARG A 242 -1.48 22.37 16.69
N ILE A 243 -0.69 22.10 15.66
CA ILE A 243 -0.45 23.07 14.60
C ILE A 243 -1.71 23.10 13.73
N ASP A 244 -2.60 24.05 14.00
CA ASP A 244 -3.72 24.35 13.11
C ASP A 244 -3.18 25.04 11.86
N ARG A 245 -3.36 24.40 10.70
CA ARG A 245 -2.90 24.92 9.41
C ARG A 245 -4.04 25.52 8.59
N SER A 246 -5.27 25.50 9.08
CA SER A 246 -6.45 25.99 8.33
C SER A 246 -6.27 27.43 7.85
N ASP A 247 -5.83 28.33 8.74
CA ASP A 247 -5.51 29.72 8.42
C ASP A 247 -4.42 29.86 7.34
N MET A 248 -3.45 28.94 7.30
CA MET A 248 -2.40 28.95 6.29
C MET A 248 -2.91 28.43 4.95
N GLU A 249 -3.72 27.37 4.97
CA GLU A 249 -4.30 26.76 3.77
C GLU A 249 -5.27 27.72 3.07
N GLU A 250 -6.08 28.46 3.83
CA GLU A 250 -6.97 29.50 3.31
C GLU A 250 -6.16 30.60 2.60
N LYS A 251 -5.12 31.12 3.25
CA LYS A 251 -4.22 32.14 2.66
C LYS A 251 -3.49 31.64 1.41
N VAL A 252 -3.11 30.36 1.37
CA VAL A 252 -2.46 29.77 0.20
C VAL A 252 -3.43 29.72 -1.00
N GLY A 253 -4.72 29.45 -0.75
CA GLY A 253 -5.76 29.46 -1.77
C GLY A 253 -5.94 30.81 -2.47
N GLU A 254 -5.69 31.91 -1.76
CA GLU A 254 -5.71 33.27 -2.34
C GLU A 254 -4.48 33.58 -3.19
N LEU A 255 -3.33 32.96 -2.87
CA LEU A 255 -2.04 33.25 -3.49
C LEU A 255 -1.73 32.35 -4.69
N LEU A 256 -2.27 31.13 -4.72
CA LEU A 256 -2.00 30.13 -5.75
C LEU A 256 -3.23 29.87 -6.60
N PHE A 257 -3.03 29.83 -7.92
CA PHE A 257 -4.04 29.32 -8.85
C PHE A 257 -3.89 27.80 -8.98
N ASP A 258 -4.99 27.11 -9.23
CA ASP A 258 -4.97 25.66 -9.44
C ASP A 258 -4.22 25.33 -10.74
N ARG A 259 -3.11 24.60 -10.61
CA ARG A 259 -2.28 24.19 -11.74
C ARG A 259 -2.76 22.84 -12.25
N MET A 260 -3.75 22.89 -13.14
CA MET A 260 -4.23 21.70 -13.82
C MET A 260 -3.08 20.98 -14.55
N LEU A 261 -2.96 19.67 -14.34
CA LEU A 261 -1.99 18.84 -15.05
C LEU A 261 -2.30 18.87 -16.55
N THR A 262 -1.34 19.35 -17.35
CA THR A 262 -1.48 19.45 -18.80
C THR A 262 -0.28 18.85 -19.52
N LEU A 263 -0.47 18.50 -20.79
CA LEU A 263 0.60 17.99 -21.64
C LEU A 263 1.68 19.06 -21.86
N CYS A 264 2.95 18.69 -21.71
CA CYS A 264 4.07 19.59 -21.93
C CYS A 264 4.03 20.27 -23.33
N PRO A 265 4.60 21.48 -23.48
CA PRO A 265 4.88 22.05 -24.80
C PRO A 265 5.67 21.06 -25.66
N GLY A 266 5.20 20.80 -26.88
CA GLY A 266 5.84 19.83 -27.79
C GLY A 266 5.55 18.36 -27.51
N CYS A 267 4.70 18.01 -26.53
CA CYS A 267 4.40 16.61 -26.24
C CYS A 267 3.77 15.89 -27.46
N PRO A 268 4.33 14.75 -27.93
CA PRO A 268 3.83 14.03 -29.10
C PRO A 268 2.43 13.43 -28.91
N HIS A 269 2.01 13.22 -27.66
CA HIS A 269 0.65 12.81 -27.36
C HIS A 269 -0.38 13.83 -27.88
N ARG A 270 -0.07 15.13 -27.89
CA ARG A 270 -0.97 16.18 -28.43
C ARG A 270 -1.29 15.92 -29.90
N ALA A 271 -0.27 15.58 -30.70
CA ALA A 271 -0.44 15.28 -32.11
C ALA A 271 -1.23 13.98 -32.33
N SER A 272 -0.93 12.96 -31.51
CA SER A 272 -1.63 11.65 -31.55
C SER A 272 -3.12 11.80 -31.22
N ILE A 273 -3.44 12.50 -30.12
CA ILE A 273 -4.82 12.78 -29.69
C ILE A 273 -5.55 13.60 -30.76
N HIS A 274 -4.90 14.60 -31.36
CA HIS A 274 -5.49 15.39 -32.44
C HIS A 274 -5.83 14.54 -33.67
N ALA A 275 -4.91 13.66 -34.08
CA ALA A 275 -5.13 12.74 -35.19
C ALA A 275 -6.27 11.77 -34.88
N LEU A 276 -6.32 11.21 -33.67
CA LEU A 276 -7.40 10.34 -33.21
C LEU A 276 -8.75 11.06 -33.22
N LYS A 277 -8.85 12.26 -32.64
CA LYS A 277 -10.07 13.07 -32.68
C LYS A 277 -10.57 13.31 -34.11
N LYS A 278 -9.67 13.63 -35.04
CA LYS A 278 -10.02 13.81 -36.46
C LYS A 278 -10.55 12.52 -37.08
N ALA A 279 -9.89 11.39 -36.81
CA ALA A 279 -10.33 10.09 -37.30
C ALA A 279 -11.71 9.70 -36.75
N VAL A 280 -11.93 9.87 -35.45
CA VAL A 280 -13.22 9.59 -34.79
C VAL A 280 -14.33 10.46 -35.38
N ARG A 281 -14.11 11.78 -35.51
CA ARG A 281 -15.10 12.67 -36.16
C ARG A 281 -15.40 12.25 -37.60
N LYS A 282 -14.39 11.84 -38.37
CA LYS A 282 -14.59 11.39 -39.76
C LYS A 282 -15.39 10.09 -39.84
N VAL A 283 -15.18 9.15 -38.91
CA VAL A 283 -15.80 7.82 -38.95
C VAL A 283 -17.15 7.77 -38.23
N LYS A 284 -17.31 8.54 -37.15
CA LYS A 284 -18.47 8.48 -36.24
C LYS A 284 -19.25 9.78 -36.14
N GLY A 285 -18.78 10.87 -36.74
CA GLY A 285 -19.42 12.20 -36.70
C GLY A 285 -19.18 12.98 -35.41
N ASP A 286 -19.23 12.30 -34.26
CA ASP A 286 -19.12 12.91 -32.93
C ASP A 286 -18.07 12.20 -32.06
N LEU A 287 -17.32 12.96 -31.27
CA LEU A 287 -16.37 12.43 -30.28
C LEU A 287 -17.09 11.71 -29.13
N MET A 288 -18.29 12.14 -28.76
CA MET A 288 -19.07 11.53 -27.67
C MET A 288 -19.78 10.22 -28.06
N SER A 289 -19.61 9.78 -29.31
CA SER A 289 -20.18 8.53 -29.81
C SER A 289 -19.33 7.30 -29.51
N ILE A 290 -18.17 7.48 -28.87
CA ILE A 290 -17.25 6.42 -28.47
C ILE A 290 -16.90 6.60 -26.99
N VAL A 291 -16.45 5.51 -26.37
CA VAL A 291 -15.79 5.54 -25.06
C VAL A 291 -14.30 5.35 -25.30
N VAL A 292 -13.49 6.32 -24.88
CA VAL A 292 -12.04 6.26 -24.99
C VAL A 292 -11.47 5.72 -23.69
N ASN A 293 -11.04 4.46 -23.75
CA ASN A 293 -10.38 3.79 -22.64
C ASN A 293 -8.90 4.14 -22.61
N GLY A 294 -8.48 4.78 -21.51
CA GLY A 294 -7.09 5.09 -21.26
C GLY A 294 -6.53 4.37 -20.04
N ASP A 295 -5.31 4.73 -19.69
CA ASP A 295 -4.49 4.13 -18.65
C ASP A 295 -3.49 5.14 -18.08
N ILE A 296 -2.84 4.76 -16.97
CA ILE A 296 -1.86 5.65 -16.32
C ILE A 296 -0.68 5.94 -17.27
N GLY A 297 -0.51 7.22 -17.59
CA GLY A 297 0.60 7.72 -18.41
C GLY A 297 0.41 9.19 -18.78
N CYS A 298 1.40 9.80 -19.43
CA CYS A 298 1.31 11.19 -19.86
C CYS A 298 0.13 11.44 -20.81
N TYR A 299 -0.26 10.45 -21.62
CA TYR A 299 -1.45 10.53 -22.46
C TYR A 299 -2.76 10.62 -21.65
N GLY A 300 -2.79 10.12 -20.40
CA GLY A 300 -3.89 10.27 -19.44
C GLY A 300 -4.35 11.70 -19.19
N LEU A 301 -3.43 12.66 -19.39
CA LEU A 301 -3.71 14.08 -19.32
C LEU A 301 -4.63 14.56 -20.46
N ALA A 302 -4.93 13.70 -21.44
CA ALA A 302 -5.91 13.94 -22.49
C ALA A 302 -7.33 14.10 -21.95
N HIS A 303 -7.60 13.68 -20.71
CA HIS A 303 -8.86 13.93 -20.03
C HIS A 303 -9.12 15.43 -19.80
N ALA A 304 -8.06 16.19 -19.48
CA ALA A 304 -8.16 17.61 -19.14
C ALA A 304 -8.37 18.50 -20.38
N PRO A 305 -9.05 19.67 -20.25
CA PRO A 305 -9.05 20.69 -21.30
C PRO A 305 -7.63 21.12 -21.69
N PRO A 306 -7.37 21.44 -22.98
CA PRO A 306 -8.29 21.44 -24.12
C PRO A 306 -8.43 20.08 -24.81
N MET A 307 -7.78 19.03 -24.28
CA MET A 307 -7.76 17.72 -24.92
C MET A 307 -9.04 16.94 -24.69
N SER A 308 -9.66 16.96 -23.51
CA SER A 308 -11.00 16.38 -23.24
C SER A 308 -11.39 15.19 -24.13
N PHE A 309 -10.54 14.15 -24.17
CA PHE A 309 -10.66 13.02 -25.10
C PHE A 309 -10.70 11.66 -24.41
N GLU A 310 -10.23 11.56 -23.17
CA GLU A 310 -10.15 10.30 -22.44
C GLU A 310 -11.24 10.20 -21.38
N ASP A 311 -11.96 9.08 -21.37
CA ASP A 311 -13.13 8.85 -20.52
C ASP A 311 -12.81 7.99 -19.29
N THR A 312 -11.85 7.07 -19.41
CA THR A 312 -11.46 6.17 -18.31
C THR A 312 -9.96 6.20 -18.07
N TYR A 313 -9.56 6.15 -16.79
CA TYR A 313 -8.17 6.25 -16.35
C TYR A 313 -7.99 5.53 -15.00
N PHE A 314 -7.35 4.35 -15.02
CA PHE A 314 -7.28 3.48 -13.83
C PHE A 314 -5.86 3.12 -13.41
N CYS A 315 -5.20 2.25 -14.17
CA CYS A 315 -3.83 1.77 -13.92
C CYS A 315 -3.10 1.58 -15.26
N MET A 316 -1.78 1.37 -15.24
CA MET A 316 -1.02 1.09 -16.47
C MET A 316 -1.57 -0.18 -17.14
N GLY A 317 -1.86 -0.13 -18.45
CA GLY A 317 -2.42 -1.24 -19.22
C GLY A 317 -3.95 -1.41 -19.10
N ALA A 318 -4.65 -0.58 -18.32
CA ALA A 318 -6.11 -0.64 -18.19
C ALA A 318 -6.85 -0.39 -19.51
N SER A 319 -6.25 0.37 -20.44
CA SER A 319 -6.84 0.71 -21.73
C SER A 319 -7.21 -0.52 -22.56
N ILE A 320 -6.43 -1.61 -22.47
CA ILE A 320 -6.69 -2.87 -23.17
C ILE A 320 -7.70 -3.73 -22.39
N GLY A 321 -7.49 -3.85 -21.08
CA GLY A 321 -8.32 -4.69 -20.21
C GLY A 321 -9.76 -4.20 -20.04
N GLY A 322 -9.99 -2.89 -20.18
CA GLY A 322 -11.32 -2.29 -20.09
C GLY A 322 -12.20 -2.48 -21.34
N LEU A 323 -11.60 -2.72 -22.52
CA LEU A 323 -12.33 -2.78 -23.79
C LEU A 323 -13.51 -3.76 -23.82
N PRO A 324 -13.42 -5.00 -23.28
CA PRO A 324 -14.53 -5.94 -23.34
C PRO A 324 -15.80 -5.47 -22.63
N GLY A 325 -15.66 -4.67 -21.56
CA GLY A 325 -16.81 -4.15 -20.80
C GLY A 325 -17.56 -3.00 -21.49
N TYR A 326 -16.88 -2.22 -22.34
CA TYR A 326 -17.46 -1.05 -23.00
C TYR A 326 -17.90 -1.31 -24.45
N GLY A 327 -17.52 -2.46 -25.03
CA GLY A 327 -17.92 -2.83 -26.39
C GLY A 327 -19.43 -3.03 -26.56
N GLU A 328 -20.14 -3.38 -25.49
CA GLU A 328 -21.60 -3.60 -25.50
C GLU A 328 -22.43 -2.41 -25.00
N SER A 329 -21.82 -1.43 -24.32
CA SER A 329 -22.53 -0.25 -23.81
C SER A 329 -22.80 0.74 -24.95
N ARG A 330 -23.90 0.55 -25.67
CA ARG A 330 -24.43 1.57 -26.58
C ARG A 330 -24.75 2.84 -25.79
N SER A 331 -24.11 3.93 -26.17
CA SER A 331 -24.24 5.30 -25.65
C SER A 331 -25.68 5.70 -25.33
N ARG A 332 -26.04 5.68 -24.06
CA ARG A 332 -27.10 6.54 -23.50
C ARG A 332 -26.78 6.79 -22.03
N HIS A 333 -25.97 7.79 -21.71
CA HIS A 333 -26.06 8.47 -20.41
C HIS A 333 -25.88 9.97 -20.63
N HIS A 334 -26.96 10.70 -20.31
CA HIS A 334 -26.97 12.13 -20.06
C HIS A 334 -25.96 12.43 -18.96
N ARG A 335 -25.03 13.36 -19.21
CA ARG A 335 -24.36 14.04 -18.09
C ARG A 335 -25.44 14.83 -17.36
N LEU A 336 -25.59 14.55 -16.07
CA LEU A 336 -26.25 15.44 -15.15
C LEU A 336 -25.46 16.75 -15.17
N ASP A 337 -26.12 17.83 -15.59
CA ASP A 337 -25.65 19.19 -15.40
C ASP A 337 -25.43 19.44 -13.90
N ARG A 338 -24.21 19.82 -13.53
CA ARG A 338 -23.89 20.92 -12.61
C ARG A 338 -22.39 21.18 -12.55
#